data_AF-Q6MYB2-F1
#
_entry.id   AF-Q6MYB2-F1
#
_cell.length_a   1.000
_cell.length_b   1.000
_cell.length_c   1.000
_cell.angle_alpha   90.00
_cell.angle_beta   90.00
_cell.angle_gamma   90.00
#
_symmetry.space_group_name_H-M   'P 1'
#
loop_
_entity.id
_entity.type
_entity.pdbx_description
1 polymer ?
#
loop_
_entity_poly.entity_id
_entity_poly.type
_entity_poly.pdbx_seq_one_letter_code
_entity_poly.pdbx_strand_id
1 'polypeptide(L)'
;MEEAHAQVFFRQKSIERNATFRIPEVYHAFIVSEGGCTGRGCTYIVMEHIEIDFERTVSDEQRAQAISELISIPPPPGVFGSLSGGRYRHHFFRDSQPPVPFSSATELEYNINRCLAWYNSVAGTQDKVDFSNEPLLCYYADMHPSNFPIDKHGQLWVIDFDQTGVLPSSFMSYAIAAHPKKRLPVHIRKTIPLPKTSNLGPLGRATYLIKVVCNAFGMPNFLFLLILLLTFYLDPPPLPNNRTEADAESPRTD
;
A
#
# COMPACT_ATOMS: atom_id res chain seq x y z
N MET A 1 1.67 -18.09 -0.62
CA MET A 1 3.08 -18.36 -1.04
C MET A 1 3.81 -17.08 -1.44
N GLU A 2 3.08 -16.06 -1.86
CA GLU A 2 3.55 -14.80 -2.42
C GLU A 2 4.36 -13.98 -1.43
N GLU A 3 3.91 -13.91 -0.17
CA GLU A 3 4.64 -13.24 0.91
C GLU A 3 6.04 -13.84 1.13
N ALA A 4 6.16 -15.17 1.17
CA ALA A 4 7.45 -15.84 1.36
C ALA A 4 8.43 -15.49 0.23
N HIS A 5 7.97 -15.47 -1.02
CA HIS A 5 8.81 -15.07 -2.16
C HIS A 5 9.21 -13.60 -2.09
N ALA A 6 8.29 -12.71 -1.70
CA ALA A 6 8.61 -11.30 -1.51
C ALA A 6 9.66 -11.13 -0.41
N GLN A 7 9.50 -11.79 0.75
CA GLN A 7 10.46 -11.76 1.85
C GLN A 7 11.84 -12.25 1.42
N VAL A 8 11.92 -13.35 0.67
CA VAL A 8 13.20 -13.87 0.11
C VAL A 8 13.85 -12.83 -0.81
N PHE A 9 13.08 -12.21 -1.70
CA PHE A 9 13.58 -11.17 -2.60
C PHE A 9 14.14 -9.97 -1.83
N PHE A 10 13.35 -9.41 -0.90
CA PHE A 10 13.76 -8.24 -0.13
C PHE A 10 14.94 -8.54 0.80
N ARG A 11 14.98 -9.71 1.42
CA ARG A 11 16.12 -10.14 2.26
C ARG A 11 17.41 -10.23 1.45
N GLN A 12 17.37 -10.87 0.28
CA GLN A 12 18.54 -10.98 -0.58
C GLN A 12 19.06 -9.59 -0.97
N LYS A 13 18.15 -8.69 -1.37
CA LYS A 13 18.50 -7.32 -1.76
C LYS A 13 18.95 -6.44 -0.60
N SER A 14 18.41 -6.63 0.61
CA SER A 14 18.85 -5.89 1.79
C SER A 14 20.27 -6.30 2.22
N ILE A 15 20.61 -7.58 2.11
CA ILE A 15 21.97 -8.10 2.37
C ILE A 15 22.96 -7.53 1.34
N GLU A 16 22.66 -7.61 0.04
CA GLU A 16 23.52 -7.08 -1.04
C GLU A 16 23.83 -5.58 -0.87
N ARG A 17 22.91 -4.84 -0.25
CA ARG A 17 23.00 -3.38 -0.05
C ARG A 17 23.52 -3.00 1.34
N ASN A 18 23.82 -3.98 2.19
CA ASN A 18 24.20 -3.75 3.59
C ASN A 18 23.20 -2.83 4.33
N ALA A 19 21.91 -3.18 4.24
CA ALA A 19 20.83 -2.44 4.88
C ALA A 19 21.00 -2.36 6.41
N THR A 20 20.47 -1.32 7.03
CA THR A 20 20.56 -1.08 8.47
C THR A 20 19.63 -1.98 9.30
N PHE A 21 18.68 -2.63 8.64
CA PHE A 21 17.73 -3.58 9.22
C PHE A 21 17.96 -5.01 8.69
N ARG A 22 17.40 -6.00 9.38
CA ARG A 22 17.39 -7.40 8.96
C ARG A 22 16.00 -7.86 8.55
N ILE A 23 15.94 -8.88 7.70
CA ILE A 23 14.71 -9.58 7.33
C ILE A 23 14.91 -11.06 7.70
N PRO A 24 13.93 -11.73 8.35
CA PRO A 24 14.05 -13.13 8.71
C PRO A 24 14.29 -14.02 7.50
N GLU A 25 15.20 -14.98 7.64
CA GLU A 25 15.37 -16.02 6.63
C GLU A 25 14.12 -16.91 6.54
N VAL A 26 13.62 -17.15 5.34
CA VAL A 26 12.55 -18.13 5.12
C VAL A 26 13.19 -19.51 4.93
N TYR A 27 12.90 -20.45 5.84
CA TYR A 27 13.36 -21.83 5.72
C TYR A 27 12.42 -22.70 4.89
N HIS A 28 11.11 -22.48 5.03
CA HIS A 28 10.11 -23.24 4.29
C HIS A 28 8.79 -22.47 4.15
N ALA A 29 8.05 -22.73 3.08
CA ALA A 29 6.69 -22.23 2.89
C ALA A 29 5.84 -23.31 2.22
N PHE A 30 4.64 -23.55 2.75
CA PHE A 30 3.76 -24.61 2.26
C PHE A 30 2.29 -24.27 2.48
N ILE A 31 1.43 -24.94 1.72
CA ILE A 31 -0.03 -24.79 1.81
C ILE A 31 -0.59 -26.08 2.40
N VAL A 32 -1.39 -25.97 3.47
CA VAL A 32 -2.17 -27.08 4.00
C VAL A 32 -3.62 -26.86 3.60
N SER A 33 -4.14 -27.74 2.75
CA SER A 33 -5.56 -27.77 2.43
C SER A 33 -6.34 -28.37 3.60
N GLU A 34 -7.27 -27.63 4.20
CA GLU A 34 -8.23 -28.24 5.12
C GLU A 34 -9.24 -29.06 4.30
N GLY A 35 -9.49 -30.31 4.69
CA GLY A 35 -10.48 -31.20 4.08
C GLY A 35 -11.95 -30.80 4.34
N GLY A 36 -12.21 -29.53 4.65
CA GLY A 36 -13.53 -28.99 4.98
C GLY A 36 -14.22 -28.29 3.79
N CYS A 37 -15.53 -28.06 3.93
CA CYS A 37 -16.45 -27.56 2.89
C CYS A 37 -16.10 -26.18 2.29
N THR A 38 -15.10 -25.46 2.81
CA THR A 38 -14.69 -24.12 2.32
C THR A 38 -13.57 -24.17 1.29
N GLY A 39 -12.83 -25.28 1.17
CA GLY A 39 -11.78 -25.49 0.16
C GLY A 39 -10.61 -24.51 0.18
N ARG A 40 -10.46 -23.65 1.20
CA ARG A 40 -9.34 -22.71 1.31
C ARG A 40 -8.22 -23.34 2.11
N GLY A 41 -7.04 -23.47 1.49
CA GLY A 41 -5.83 -23.86 2.19
C GLY A 41 -5.24 -22.69 2.99
N CYS A 42 -4.58 -23.00 4.11
CA CYS A 42 -3.78 -22.08 4.89
C CYS A 42 -2.33 -22.11 4.38
N THR A 43 -1.73 -20.94 4.16
CA THR A 43 -0.28 -20.85 3.88
C THR A 43 0.46 -20.72 5.21
N TYR A 44 1.49 -21.53 5.40
CA TYR A 44 2.42 -21.45 6.52
C TYR A 44 3.80 -21.04 6.02
N ILE A 45 4.45 -20.14 6.76
CA ILE A 45 5.83 -19.72 6.51
C ILE A 45 6.64 -20.06 7.76
N VAL A 46 7.69 -20.86 7.58
CA VAL A 46 8.67 -21.19 8.62
C VAL A 46 9.90 -20.33 8.35
N MET A 47 10.26 -19.50 9.33
CA MET A 47 11.32 -18.51 9.18
C MET A 47 12.18 -18.38 10.44
N GLU A 48 13.30 -17.66 10.31
CA GLU A 48 14.23 -17.34 11.39
C GLU A 48 13.48 -16.80 12.61
N HIS A 49 13.73 -17.42 13.76
CA HIS A 49 13.15 -16.99 15.02
C HIS A 49 13.85 -15.72 15.50
N ILE A 50 13.07 -14.66 15.72
CA ILE A 50 13.55 -13.39 16.26
C ILE A 50 13.24 -13.35 17.75
N GLU A 51 14.27 -13.14 18.57
CA GLU A 51 14.09 -12.88 20.00
C GLU A 51 13.74 -11.41 20.23
N ILE A 52 12.45 -11.10 20.00
CA ILE A 52 11.89 -9.75 20.08
C ILE A 52 11.98 -9.23 21.52
N ASP A 53 12.47 -7.99 21.66
CA ASP A 53 12.41 -7.23 22.91
C ASP A 53 11.11 -6.40 22.93
N PHE A 54 10.09 -6.91 23.63
CA PHE A 54 8.77 -6.27 23.70
C PHE A 54 8.77 -4.95 24.47
N GLU A 55 9.81 -4.65 25.25
CA GLU A 55 9.95 -3.38 25.97
C GLU A 55 10.55 -2.29 25.06
N ARG A 56 11.14 -2.68 23.92
CA ARG A 56 11.71 -1.74 22.94
C ARG A 56 10.74 -1.48 21.80
N THR A 57 10.55 -0.19 21.51
CA THR A 57 9.81 0.26 20.34
C THR A 57 10.74 0.97 19.37
N VAL A 58 10.63 0.65 18.08
CA VAL A 58 11.32 1.39 17.03
C VAL A 58 10.84 2.85 16.96
N SER A 59 11.76 3.78 16.72
CA SER A 59 11.39 5.19 16.50
C SER A 59 10.76 5.40 15.11
N ASP A 60 10.03 6.50 14.93
CA ASP A 60 9.45 6.84 13.63
C ASP A 60 10.53 7.14 12.59
N GLU A 61 11.67 7.70 13.00
CA GLU A 61 12.84 7.96 12.16
C GLU A 61 13.47 6.65 11.69
N GLN A 62 13.66 5.67 12.59
CA GLN A 62 14.19 4.36 12.24
C GLN A 62 13.26 3.62 11.26
N ARG A 63 11.94 3.69 11.49
CA ARG A 63 10.94 3.14 10.55
C ARG A 63 11.02 3.81 9.18
N ALA A 64 11.06 5.14 9.14
CA ALA A 64 11.16 5.89 7.89
C ALA A 64 12.47 5.58 7.14
N GLN A 65 13.58 5.41 7.86
CA GLN A 65 14.86 5.00 7.29
C GLN A 65 14.78 3.60 6.69
N ALA A 66 14.24 2.61 7.42
CA ALA A 66 14.05 1.25 6.91
C ALA A 66 13.14 1.22 5.68
N ILE A 67 12.03 1.98 5.68
CA ILE A 67 11.15 2.12 4.52
C ILE A 67 11.89 2.74 3.33
N SER A 68 12.69 3.79 3.57
CA SER A 68 13.49 4.46 2.53
C SER A 68 14.49 3.51 1.88
N GLU A 69 15.16 2.68 2.69
CA GLU A 69 16.06 1.64 2.22
C GLU A 69 15.33 0.55 1.42
N LEU A 70 14.16 0.09 1.88
CA LEU A 70 13.32 -0.90 1.16
C LEU A 70 12.88 -0.41 -0.21
N ILE A 71 12.32 0.80 -0.30
CA ILE A 71 11.81 1.35 -1.56
C ILE A 71 12.93 1.76 -2.52
N SER A 72 14.18 1.86 -2.02
CA SER A 72 15.37 2.09 -2.86
C SER A 72 15.80 0.83 -3.64
N ILE A 73 15.24 -0.34 -3.30
CA ILE A 73 15.50 -1.59 -4.03
C ILE A 73 14.80 -1.50 -5.39
N PRO A 74 15.54 -1.61 -6.51
CA PRO A 74 14.93 -1.54 -7.83
C PRO A 74 14.02 -2.76 -8.07
N PRO A 75 12.89 -2.58 -8.77
CA PRO A 75 12.06 -3.71 -9.17
C PRO A 75 12.81 -4.64 -10.13
N PRO A 76 12.54 -5.96 -10.08
CA PRO A 76 13.06 -6.87 -11.11
C PRO A 76 12.53 -6.46 -12.49
N PRO A 77 13.34 -6.60 -13.57
CA PRO A 77 12.92 -6.23 -14.92
C PRO A 77 11.63 -6.95 -15.34
N GLY A 78 10.68 -6.19 -15.90
CA GLY A 78 9.43 -6.74 -16.44
C GLY A 78 8.39 -7.17 -15.39
N VAL A 79 8.65 -6.97 -14.10
CA VAL A 79 7.69 -7.31 -13.04
C VAL A 79 6.69 -6.17 -12.83
N PHE A 80 5.41 -6.52 -12.79
CA PHE A 80 4.32 -5.64 -12.37
C PHE A 80 3.40 -6.41 -11.41
N GLY A 81 3.01 -5.77 -10.32
CA GLY A 81 2.22 -6.42 -9.27
C GLY A 81 3.08 -7.31 -8.37
N SER A 82 2.93 -8.63 -8.49
CA SER A 82 3.57 -9.59 -7.56
C SER A 82 5.01 -9.88 -7.97
N LEU A 83 5.93 -9.88 -7.01
CA LEU A 83 7.32 -10.28 -7.21
C LEU A 83 7.48 -11.76 -7.63
N SER A 84 6.44 -12.58 -7.44
CA SER A 84 6.42 -14.00 -7.80
C SER A 84 5.46 -14.35 -8.94
N GLY A 85 4.85 -13.35 -9.59
CA GLY A 85 3.83 -13.56 -10.62
C GLY A 85 2.46 -14.01 -10.09
N GLY A 86 2.30 -14.15 -8.77
CA GLY A 86 1.04 -14.45 -8.11
C GLY A 86 0.16 -13.21 -7.90
N ARG A 87 -0.70 -13.28 -6.88
CA ARG A 87 -1.46 -12.10 -6.44
C ARG A 87 -0.54 -11.13 -5.71
N TYR A 88 -0.82 -9.85 -5.85
CA TYR A 88 -0.18 -8.80 -5.05
C TYR A 88 -1.23 -8.08 -4.23
N ARG A 89 -0.80 -7.45 -3.13
CA ARG A 89 -1.71 -6.83 -2.20
C ARG A 89 -1.31 -5.40 -1.88
N HIS A 90 -2.31 -4.54 -1.84
CA HIS A 90 -2.16 -3.13 -1.50
C HIS A 90 -3.49 -2.64 -0.93
N HIS A 91 -3.48 -1.97 0.22
CA HIS A 91 -4.69 -1.44 0.85
C HIS A 91 -5.40 -0.33 0.05
N PHE A 92 -4.92 0.02 -1.14
CA PHE A 92 -5.68 0.80 -2.12
C PHE A 92 -6.92 0.00 -2.57
N PHE A 93 -6.75 -1.30 -2.76
CA PHE A 93 -7.84 -2.17 -3.19
C PHE A 93 -8.70 -2.60 -2.00
N ARG A 94 -9.91 -3.07 -2.32
CA ARG A 94 -10.77 -3.74 -1.35
C ARG A 94 -10.15 -5.07 -0.95
N ASP A 95 -10.22 -5.40 0.35
CA ASP A 95 -9.61 -6.59 0.94
C ASP A 95 -8.11 -6.71 0.61
N SER A 96 -7.47 -5.56 0.36
CA SER A 96 -6.10 -5.39 -0.08
C SER A 96 -5.74 -6.13 -1.38
N GLN A 97 -6.68 -6.63 -2.18
CA GLN A 97 -6.38 -7.39 -3.40
C GLN A 97 -7.02 -6.73 -4.64
N PRO A 98 -6.30 -6.60 -5.77
CA PRO A 98 -6.91 -6.11 -7.00
C PRO A 98 -8.04 -7.06 -7.47
N PRO A 99 -9.12 -6.52 -8.06
CA PRO A 99 -10.27 -7.31 -8.49
C PRO A 99 -9.94 -8.25 -9.66
N VAL A 100 -8.94 -7.89 -10.45
CA VAL A 100 -8.36 -8.69 -11.53
C VAL A 100 -6.84 -8.52 -11.50
N PRO A 101 -6.06 -9.51 -11.97
CA PRO A 101 -4.62 -9.31 -12.14
C PRO A 101 -4.39 -8.28 -13.26
N PHE A 102 -3.74 -7.17 -12.94
CA PHE A 102 -3.25 -6.21 -13.92
C PHE A 102 -1.83 -6.59 -14.31
N SER A 103 -1.51 -6.50 -15.61
CA SER A 103 -0.18 -6.85 -16.13
C SER A 103 0.70 -5.62 -16.40
N SER A 104 0.12 -4.41 -16.35
CA SER A 104 0.84 -3.17 -16.60
C SER A 104 0.23 -1.96 -15.89
N ALA A 105 1.03 -0.90 -15.77
CA ALA A 105 0.58 0.39 -15.26
C ALA A 105 -0.56 0.97 -16.11
N THR A 106 -0.53 0.76 -17.43
CA THR A 106 -1.56 1.22 -18.37
C THR A 106 -2.92 0.55 -18.12
N GLU A 107 -2.95 -0.76 -17.89
CA GLU A 107 -4.19 -1.47 -17.57
C GLU A 107 -4.79 -1.01 -16.23
N LEU A 108 -3.92 -0.84 -15.22
CA LEU A 108 -4.31 -0.33 -13.91
C LEU A 108 -4.82 1.12 -14.00
N GLU A 109 -4.12 1.99 -14.72
CA GLU A 109 -4.52 3.37 -15.00
C GLU A 109 -5.90 3.42 -15.65
N TYR A 110 -6.10 2.64 -16.72
CA TYR A 110 -7.37 2.56 -17.42
C TYR A 110 -8.52 2.15 -16.49
N ASN A 111 -8.29 1.14 -15.64
CA ASN A 111 -9.29 0.68 -14.68
C ASN A 111 -9.65 1.76 -13.64
N ILE A 112 -8.64 2.41 -13.06
CA ILE A 112 -8.84 3.48 -12.08
C ILE A 112 -9.55 4.68 -12.70
N ASN A 113 -9.16 5.07 -13.91
CA ASN A 113 -9.77 6.18 -14.63
C ASN A 113 -11.22 5.90 -15.04
N ARG A 114 -11.60 4.64 -15.29
CA ARG A 114 -13.01 4.28 -15.44
C ARG A 114 -13.82 4.51 -14.17
N CYS A 115 -13.27 4.18 -13.00
CA CYS A 115 -13.91 4.48 -11.71
C CYS A 115 -14.04 5.99 -11.50
N LEU A 116 -12.99 6.75 -11.81
CA LEU A 116 -12.99 8.21 -11.66
C LEU A 116 -13.92 8.90 -12.66
N ALA A 117 -14.04 8.42 -13.90
CA ALA A 117 -14.98 8.99 -14.87
C ALA A 117 -16.42 8.96 -14.36
N TRP A 118 -16.81 7.88 -13.68
CA TRP A 118 -18.09 7.83 -12.99
C TRP A 118 -18.17 8.83 -11.83
N TYR A 119 -17.16 8.87 -10.96
CA TYR A 119 -17.09 9.83 -9.85
C TYR A 119 -17.29 11.27 -10.34
N ASN A 120 -16.55 11.64 -11.38
CA ASN A 120 -16.56 12.94 -12.02
C ASN A 120 -17.95 13.31 -12.53
N SER A 121 -18.69 12.34 -13.10
CA SER A 121 -20.06 12.57 -13.59
C SER A 121 -21.07 12.91 -12.49
N VAL A 122 -20.84 12.42 -11.26
CA VAL A 122 -21.72 12.66 -10.10
C VAL A 122 -21.26 13.87 -9.31
N ALA A 123 -19.95 14.03 -9.11
CA ALA A 123 -19.35 15.06 -8.27
C ALA A 123 -19.03 16.38 -9.02
N GLY A 124 -19.12 16.39 -10.36
CA GLY A 124 -18.75 17.55 -11.18
C GLY A 124 -17.24 17.83 -11.22
N THR A 125 -16.40 16.85 -10.88
CA THR A 125 -14.94 16.99 -10.93
C THR A 125 -14.37 16.49 -12.26
N GLN A 126 -13.06 16.62 -12.46
CA GLN A 126 -12.34 16.16 -13.66
C GLN A 126 -11.08 15.35 -13.27
N ASP A 127 -11.20 14.55 -12.22
CA ASP A 127 -10.07 13.79 -11.69
C ASP A 127 -9.65 12.68 -12.64
N LYS A 128 -8.34 12.53 -12.79
CA LYS A 128 -7.72 11.45 -13.56
C LYS A 128 -6.38 11.09 -12.91
N VAL A 129 -6.01 9.82 -12.94
CA VAL A 129 -4.64 9.38 -12.71
C VAL A 129 -3.86 9.28 -14.02
N ASP A 130 -2.57 9.57 -13.97
CA ASP A 130 -1.64 9.39 -15.08
C ASP A 130 -0.35 8.75 -14.54
N PHE A 131 -0.09 7.51 -14.94
CA PHE A 131 1.08 6.73 -14.55
C PHE A 131 2.14 6.67 -15.67
N SER A 132 1.91 7.31 -16.82
CA SER A 132 2.78 7.19 -18.01
C SER A 132 4.24 7.59 -17.75
N ASN A 133 4.46 8.54 -16.84
CA ASN A 133 5.78 9.04 -16.46
C ASN A 133 6.19 8.66 -15.03
N GLU A 134 5.41 7.80 -14.35
CA GLU A 134 5.77 7.35 -13.01
C GLU A 134 6.73 6.16 -13.07
N PRO A 135 7.83 6.18 -12.29
CA PRO A 135 8.66 5.01 -12.15
C PRO A 135 7.88 3.91 -11.40
N LEU A 136 8.13 2.66 -11.78
CA LEU A 136 7.75 1.51 -10.97
C LEU A 136 8.72 1.37 -9.78
N LEU A 137 8.21 1.02 -8.61
CA LEU A 137 9.02 0.77 -7.42
C LEU A 137 8.54 -0.47 -6.66
N CYS A 138 9.48 -1.11 -5.96
CA CYS A 138 9.20 -2.13 -4.94
C CYS A 138 8.56 -1.46 -3.71
N TYR A 139 7.24 -1.56 -3.57
CA TYR A 139 6.53 -0.91 -2.47
C TYR A 139 6.47 -1.81 -1.23
N TYR A 140 6.37 -1.17 -0.08
CA TYR A 140 6.10 -1.81 1.21
C TYR A 140 4.97 -1.04 1.91
N ALA A 141 3.74 -1.53 1.76
CA ALA A 141 2.55 -0.75 2.10
C ALA A 141 2.06 -0.95 3.54
N ASP A 142 2.48 -2.01 4.24
CA ASP A 142 2.12 -2.28 5.63
C ASP A 142 3.15 -1.72 6.62
N MET A 143 3.08 -0.42 6.85
CA MET A 143 4.03 0.31 7.70
C MET A 143 3.68 0.25 9.19
N HIS A 144 2.92 -0.74 9.63
CA HIS A 144 2.53 -0.87 11.03
C HIS A 144 3.76 -1.03 11.95
N PRO A 145 3.87 -0.32 13.09
CA PRO A 145 5.03 -0.43 14.00
C PRO A 145 5.40 -1.86 14.43
N SER A 146 4.43 -2.75 14.65
CA SER A 146 4.69 -4.18 14.94
C SER A 146 5.47 -4.92 13.85
N ASN A 147 5.45 -4.41 12.61
CA ASN A 147 6.18 -5.01 11.49
C ASN A 147 7.65 -4.57 11.47
N PHE A 148 8.06 -3.80 12.48
CA PHE A 148 9.41 -3.30 12.70
C PHE A 148 9.94 -3.65 14.11
N PRO A 149 10.00 -4.95 14.49
CA PRO A 149 10.42 -5.31 15.84
C PRO A 149 11.92 -5.04 16.05
N ILE A 150 12.28 -4.75 17.30
CA ILE A 150 13.66 -4.67 17.75
C ILE A 150 13.95 -5.95 18.54
N ASP A 151 15.08 -6.61 18.26
CA ASP A 151 15.50 -7.76 19.04
C ASP A 151 16.22 -7.35 20.35
N LYS A 152 16.46 -8.34 21.21
CA LYS A 152 17.22 -8.20 22.47
C LYS A 152 18.61 -7.59 22.31
N HIS A 153 19.19 -7.60 21.10
CA HIS A 153 20.49 -7.00 20.80
C HIS A 153 20.37 -5.56 20.26
N GLY A 154 19.15 -5.04 20.07
CA GLY A 154 18.90 -3.71 19.53
C GLY A 154 18.89 -3.66 18.00
N GLN A 155 18.90 -4.80 17.32
CA GLN A 155 18.82 -4.85 15.87
C GLN A 155 17.37 -4.66 15.42
N LEU A 156 17.17 -3.75 14.46
CA LEU A 156 15.88 -3.56 13.79
C LEU A 156 15.63 -4.68 12.77
N TRP A 157 14.42 -5.22 12.79
CA TRP A 157 13.93 -6.19 11.82
C TRP A 157 12.75 -5.62 11.04
N VAL A 158 12.54 -6.11 9.82
CA VAL A 158 11.32 -5.87 9.04
C VAL A 158 10.67 -7.22 8.74
N ILE A 159 9.38 -7.33 9.01
CA ILE A 159 8.59 -8.55 8.85
C ILE A 159 7.27 -8.24 8.12
N ASP A 160 6.48 -9.26 7.78
CA ASP A 160 5.15 -9.11 7.15
C ASP A 160 5.22 -8.43 5.76
N PHE A 161 5.58 -9.23 4.76
CA PHE A 161 5.73 -8.79 3.37
C PHE A 161 4.46 -9.00 2.55
N ASP A 162 3.31 -9.25 3.19
CA ASP A 162 2.05 -9.57 2.52
C ASP A 162 1.56 -8.43 1.63
N GLN A 163 1.79 -7.17 2.03
CA GLN A 163 1.45 -5.98 1.24
C GLN A 163 2.69 -5.36 0.56
N THR A 164 3.37 -6.15 -0.24
CA THR A 164 4.51 -5.72 -1.06
C THR A 164 4.34 -6.13 -2.53
N GLY A 165 5.06 -5.45 -3.41
CA GLY A 165 4.99 -5.70 -4.85
C GLY A 165 5.62 -4.58 -5.67
N VAL A 166 5.32 -4.54 -6.96
CA VAL A 166 5.83 -3.54 -7.92
C VAL A 166 4.67 -2.78 -8.54
N LEU A 167 4.58 -1.48 -8.26
CA LEU A 167 3.51 -0.61 -8.76
C LEU A 167 4.07 0.79 -9.09
N PRO A 168 3.30 1.65 -9.80
CA PRO A 168 3.65 3.06 -9.97
C PRO A 168 3.93 3.74 -8.63
N SER A 169 4.91 4.63 -8.62
CA SER A 169 5.43 5.21 -7.37
C SER A 169 4.39 5.86 -6.47
N SER A 170 3.33 6.41 -7.05
CA SER A 170 2.21 7.00 -6.32
C SER A 170 1.49 6.03 -5.39
N PHE A 171 1.56 4.72 -5.60
CA PHE A 171 0.99 3.74 -4.67
C PHE A 171 1.72 3.72 -3.33
N MET A 172 3.05 3.87 -3.32
CA MET A 172 3.79 4.00 -2.07
C MET A 172 3.53 5.34 -1.38
N SER A 173 3.47 6.43 -2.15
CA SER A 173 3.06 7.74 -1.62
C SER A 173 1.66 7.67 -1.02
N TYR A 174 0.74 6.94 -1.68
CA TYR A 174 -0.60 6.69 -1.20
C TYR A 174 -0.56 5.89 0.11
N ALA A 175 0.26 4.84 0.18
CA ALA A 175 0.39 4.03 1.37
C ALA A 175 0.80 4.85 2.60
N ILE A 176 1.79 5.73 2.43
CA ILE A 176 2.28 6.65 3.47
C ILE A 176 1.20 7.66 3.88
N ALA A 177 0.41 8.15 2.93
CA ALA A 177 -0.61 9.16 3.18
C ALA A 177 -1.91 8.59 3.80
N ALA A 178 -2.35 7.44 3.33
CA ALA A 178 -3.71 6.94 3.54
C ALA A 178 -3.90 6.18 4.85
N HIS A 179 -2.88 5.47 5.37
CA HIS A 179 -3.04 4.47 6.42
C HIS A 179 -3.60 5.05 7.75
N PRO A 180 -4.90 4.92 8.10
CA PRO A 180 -5.55 5.80 9.07
C PRO A 180 -5.14 5.58 10.54
N LYS A 181 -4.62 4.40 10.91
CA LYS A 181 -4.43 4.04 12.32
C LYS A 181 -2.99 4.17 12.84
N LYS A 182 -1.97 4.25 11.97
CA LYS A 182 -0.55 4.02 12.32
C LYS A 182 0.45 4.83 11.47
N ARG A 183 0.02 6.02 11.05
CA ARG A 183 0.81 6.88 10.16
C ARG A 183 2.09 7.31 10.86
N LEU A 184 3.19 7.36 10.11
CA LEU A 184 4.33 8.19 10.49
C LEU A 184 3.86 9.64 10.69
N PRO A 185 4.47 10.42 11.59
CA PRO A 185 4.21 11.86 11.71
C PRO A 185 4.40 12.56 10.36
N VAL A 186 3.61 13.61 10.09
CA VAL A 186 3.63 14.28 8.77
C VAL A 186 5.02 14.79 8.39
N HIS A 187 5.79 15.29 9.36
CA HIS A 187 7.16 15.76 9.12
C HIS A 187 8.12 14.60 8.78
N ILE A 188 7.95 13.42 9.39
CA ILE A 188 8.72 12.22 9.07
C ILE A 188 8.36 11.65 7.70
N ARG A 189 7.09 11.70 7.27
CA ARG A 189 6.72 11.24 5.92
C ARG A 189 7.48 11.96 4.81
N LYS A 190 7.83 13.23 5.04
CA LYS A 190 8.57 14.07 4.09
C LYS A 190 10.05 13.68 3.98
N THR A 191 10.58 12.87 4.90
CA THR A 191 11.97 12.39 4.85
C THR A 191 12.13 11.16 3.97
N ILE A 192 11.03 10.46 3.63
CA ILE A 192 11.06 9.30 2.74
C ILE A 192 11.20 9.78 1.29
N PRO A 193 12.23 9.34 0.54
CA PRO A 193 12.58 9.89 -0.75
C PRO A 193 11.72 9.32 -1.89
N LEU A 194 10.47 9.81 -1.99
CA LEU A 194 9.55 9.42 -3.06
C LEU A 194 9.42 10.49 -4.15
N PRO A 195 9.19 10.09 -5.42
CA PRO A 195 8.82 11.01 -6.48
C PRO A 195 7.57 11.81 -6.11
N LYS A 196 7.58 13.10 -6.46
CA LYS A 196 6.37 13.93 -6.37
C LYS A 196 5.33 13.38 -7.34
N THR A 197 4.06 13.37 -6.93
CA THR A 197 2.96 12.88 -7.76
C THR A 197 1.70 13.71 -7.52
N SER A 198 0.96 13.98 -8.59
CA SER A 198 -0.39 14.57 -8.57
C SER A 198 -1.48 13.52 -8.36
N ASN A 199 -1.14 12.22 -8.42
CA ASN A 199 -2.11 11.12 -8.40
C ASN A 199 -2.72 10.85 -7.01
N LEU A 200 -2.18 11.41 -5.92
CA LEU A 200 -2.66 11.11 -4.56
C LEU A 200 -4.14 11.45 -4.34
N GLY A 201 -4.59 12.62 -4.78
CA GLY A 201 -5.99 13.03 -4.66
C GLY A 201 -6.95 12.10 -5.42
N PRO A 202 -6.74 11.91 -6.73
CA PRO A 202 -7.49 10.93 -7.53
C PRO A 202 -7.44 9.51 -6.97
N LEU A 203 -6.28 9.01 -6.52
CA LEU A 203 -6.15 7.69 -5.89
C LEU A 203 -6.98 7.58 -4.60
N GLY A 204 -7.03 8.64 -3.79
CA GLY A 204 -7.90 8.73 -2.60
C GLY A 204 -9.37 8.54 -2.94
N ARG A 205 -9.85 9.27 -3.94
CA ARG A 205 -11.24 9.16 -4.42
C ARG A 205 -11.53 7.79 -5.03
N ALA A 206 -10.63 7.29 -5.87
CA ALA A 206 -10.75 5.96 -6.46
C ALA A 206 -10.79 4.86 -5.39
N THR A 207 -9.97 4.96 -4.35
CA THR A 207 -9.96 3.98 -3.24
C THR A 207 -11.31 3.92 -2.53
N TYR A 208 -11.92 5.08 -2.26
CA TYR A 208 -13.25 5.13 -1.65
C TYR A 208 -14.26 4.36 -2.52
N LEU A 209 -14.29 4.61 -3.83
CA LEU A 209 -15.17 3.89 -4.73
C LEU A 209 -14.86 2.39 -4.78
N ILE A 210 -13.60 2.01 -4.93
CA ILE A 210 -13.21 0.60 -4.99
C ILE A 210 -13.60 -0.12 -3.71
N LYS A 211 -13.46 0.50 -2.53
CA LYS A 211 -13.79 -0.16 -1.27
C LYS A 211 -15.29 -0.23 -1.00
N VAL A 212 -16.03 0.83 -1.32
CA VAL A 212 -17.46 0.94 -1.02
C VAL A 212 -18.32 0.23 -2.07
N VAL A 213 -17.88 0.21 -3.33
CA VAL A 213 -18.73 -0.09 -4.49
C VAL A 213 -18.39 -1.44 -5.13
N CYS A 214 -17.21 -2.03 -4.88
CA CYS A 214 -16.74 -3.24 -5.58
C CYS A 214 -17.56 -4.53 -5.43
N ASN A 215 -18.70 -4.55 -4.73
CA ASN A 215 -19.65 -5.64 -4.93
C ASN A 215 -20.32 -5.60 -6.32
N ALA A 216 -20.21 -4.49 -7.07
CA ALA A 216 -21.04 -4.25 -8.25
C ALA A 216 -20.31 -4.07 -9.60
N PHE A 217 -18.98 -4.02 -9.65
CA PHE A 217 -18.23 -3.81 -10.91
C PHE A 217 -18.18 -5.03 -11.85
N GLY A 218 -18.75 -6.16 -11.44
CA GLY A 218 -19.04 -7.32 -12.30
C GLY A 218 -20.50 -7.42 -12.75
N MET A 219 -21.34 -6.43 -12.43
CA MET A 219 -22.77 -6.44 -12.73
C MET A 219 -23.11 -5.55 -13.93
N PRO A 220 -24.21 -5.84 -14.67
CA PRO A 220 -24.72 -4.95 -15.70
C PRO A 220 -24.92 -3.52 -15.15
N ASN A 221 -24.61 -2.51 -15.96
CA ASN A 221 -24.59 -1.08 -15.61
C ASN A 221 -25.79 -0.58 -14.76
N PHE A 222 -26.96 -1.20 -14.91
CA PHE A 222 -28.18 -0.81 -14.20
C PHE A 222 -28.19 -1.20 -12.71
N LEU A 223 -27.70 -2.40 -12.34
CA LEU A 223 -27.69 -2.84 -10.94
C LEU A 223 -26.57 -2.16 -10.14
N PHE A 224 -25.49 -1.80 -10.82
CA PHE A 224 -24.41 -0.96 -10.31
C PHE A 224 -24.92 0.43 -9.89
N LEU A 225 -25.74 1.07 -10.74
CA LEU A 225 -26.31 2.39 -10.45
C LEU A 225 -27.21 2.41 -9.20
N LEU A 226 -28.00 1.35 -8.98
CA LEU A 226 -28.97 1.28 -7.88
C LEU A 226 -28.31 1.12 -6.50
N ILE A 227 -27.30 0.23 -6.39
CA ILE A 227 -26.54 0.04 -5.14
C ILE A 227 -25.78 1.32 -4.77
N LEU A 228 -25.29 2.05 -5.77
CA LEU A 228 -24.55 3.29 -5.61
C LEU A 228 -25.39 4.47 -5.14
N LEU A 229 -26.57 4.67 -5.74
CA LEU A 229 -27.52 5.69 -5.30
C LEU A 229 -27.93 5.48 -3.84
N LEU A 230 -28.14 4.23 -3.43
CA LEU A 230 -28.45 3.89 -2.05
C LEU A 230 -27.28 4.16 -1.10
N THR A 231 -26.03 3.91 -1.53
CA THR A 231 -24.87 4.11 -0.66
C THR A 231 -24.57 5.60 -0.42
N PHE A 232 -24.69 6.45 -1.44
CA PHE A 232 -24.51 7.91 -1.29
C PHE A 232 -25.66 8.60 -0.55
N TYR A 233 -26.88 8.03 -0.58
CA TYR A 233 -28.01 8.53 0.19
C TYR A 233 -27.87 8.20 1.69
N LEU A 234 -27.24 7.07 2.02
CA LEU A 234 -27.11 6.58 3.39
C LEU A 234 -25.84 7.05 4.10
N ASP A 235 -24.73 7.26 3.38
CA ASP A 235 -23.46 7.71 3.97
C ASP A 235 -22.69 8.64 3.01
N PRO A 236 -23.04 9.94 2.95
CA PRO A 236 -22.41 10.89 2.04
C PRO A 236 -20.93 11.10 2.40
N PRO A 237 -20.02 11.17 1.41
CA PRO A 237 -18.61 11.43 1.69
C PRO A 237 -18.43 12.79 2.37
N PRO A 238 -17.42 12.93 3.25
CA PRO A 238 -17.16 14.19 3.92
C PRO A 238 -16.85 15.28 2.88
N LEU A 239 -17.56 16.39 2.98
CA LEU A 239 -17.37 17.55 2.11
C LEU A 239 -15.90 18.02 2.18
N PRO A 240 -15.33 18.47 1.05
CA PRO A 240 -13.99 19.03 1.03
C PRO A 240 -13.92 20.22 1.99
N ASN A 241 -12.95 20.15 2.90
CA ASN A 241 -12.73 21.17 3.92
C ASN A 241 -12.11 22.41 3.23
N ASN A 242 -12.93 23.39 2.87
CA ASN A 242 -12.47 24.70 2.40
C ASN A 242 -11.87 25.47 3.58
N ARG A 243 -10.62 25.18 3.94
CA ARG A 243 -9.77 26.11 4.67
C ARG A 243 -8.83 26.75 3.68
N THR A 244 -9.26 27.91 3.17
CA THR A 244 -8.41 28.91 2.55
C THR A 244 -7.25 29.26 3.49
N GLU A 245 -6.05 29.25 2.93
CA GLU A 245 -4.86 29.91 3.47
C GLU A 245 -5.15 31.39 3.66
N ALA A 246 -5.43 31.78 4.90
CA ALA A 246 -5.29 33.13 5.39
C ALA A 246 -5.06 33.00 6.89
N ASP A 247 -3.78 32.91 7.28
CA ASP A 247 -3.25 33.34 8.58
C ASP A 247 -1.73 33.11 8.53
N ALA A 248 -1.06 34.01 7.81
CA ALA A 248 0.35 34.27 7.95
C ALA A 248 0.52 35.58 8.73
N GLU A 249 1.46 35.55 9.67
CA GLU A 249 2.14 36.68 10.32
C GLU A 249 1.46 37.42 11.48
N SER A 250 1.99 37.17 12.68
CA SER A 250 2.44 38.25 13.56
C SER A 250 3.67 37.79 14.37
N PRO A 251 4.79 38.54 14.35
CA PRO A 251 6.00 38.21 15.09
C PRO A 251 5.89 38.70 16.54
N ARG A 252 6.29 37.88 17.51
CA ARG A 252 6.61 38.38 18.86
C ARG A 252 8.10 38.64 18.95
N THR A 253 8.43 39.92 19.00
CA THR A 253 9.63 40.46 19.64
C THR A 253 9.48 40.38 21.16
N ASP A 254 10.64 40.15 21.79
CA ASP A 254 11.03 40.20 23.20
C ASP A 254 10.49 39.12 24.16
#